data_AF-A0A1W9V2R5-F1
#
_entry.id   AF-A0A1W9V2R5-F1
#
_cell.length_a   1.000
_cell.length_b   1.000
_cell.length_c   1.000
_cell.angle_alpha   90.00
_cell.angle_beta   90.00
_cell.angle_gamma   90.00
#
_symmetry.space_group_name_H-M   'P 1'
#
loop_
_entity.id
_entity.type
_entity.pdbx_description
1 polymer ?
#
loop_
_entity_poly.entity_id
_entity_poly.type
_entity_poly.pdbx_seq_one_letter_code
_entity_poly.pdbx_strand_id
1 'polypeptide(L)' 'MKAKIETPLDDELRPEYDETLLKNGVRGKYVQRYQAGTNVILLAPDVATAFPTAKAVNEALRLLMKVAHQSVEVVSY' A
#
# COMPACT_ATOMS: atom_id res chain seq x y z
N MET A 1 -23.20 34.78 -30.55
CA MET A 1 -23.07 33.33 -30.82
C MET A 1 -21.87 32.81 -30.05
N LYS A 2 -22.06 31.93 -29.07
CA LYS A 2 -20.94 31.33 -28.31
C LYS A 2 -20.53 30.05 -29.02
N ALA A 3 -19.26 29.94 -29.41
CA ALA A 3 -18.71 28.73 -29.99
C ALA A 3 -18.69 27.63 -28.92
N LYS A 4 -19.39 26.53 -29.20
CA LYS A 4 -19.32 25.29 -28.41
C LYS A 4 -17.99 24.64 -28.78
N ILE A 5 -17.06 24.56 -27.83
CA ILE A 5 -15.80 23.85 -28.04
C ILE A 5 -16.14 22.36 -28.00
N GLU A 6 -16.27 21.74 -29.17
CA GLU A 6 -16.35 20.28 -29.29
C GLU A 6 -14.93 19.74 -29.11
N THR A 7 -14.59 19.34 -27.89
CA THR A 7 -13.41 18.52 -27.65
C THR A 7 -13.73 17.08 -28.03
N PRO A 8 -12.98 16.46 -28.95
CA PRO A 8 -13.10 15.04 -29.27
C PRO A 8 -12.39 14.23 -28.18
N LEU A 9 -12.95 14.27 -26.97
CA LEU A 9 -12.74 13.20 -26.02
C LEU A 9 -13.92 12.28 -26.28
N ASP A 10 -13.71 11.30 -27.15
CA ASP A 10 -14.57 10.11 -27.17
C ASP A 10 -14.70 9.67 -25.71
N ASP A 11 -15.92 9.51 -25.23
CA ASP A 11 -16.21 9.28 -23.82
C ASP A 11 -15.72 7.87 -23.44
N GLU A 12 -14.41 7.74 -23.21
CA GLU A 12 -13.73 6.50 -22.82
C GLU A 12 -14.11 6.08 -21.39
N LEU A 13 -14.89 6.89 -20.67
CA LEU A 13 -15.40 6.53 -19.36
C LEU A 13 -16.40 5.39 -19.51
N ARG A 14 -16.23 4.36 -18.69
CA ARG A 14 -17.22 3.27 -18.62
C ARG A 14 -18.56 3.87 -18.17
N PRO A 15 -19.71 3.35 -18.63
CA PRO A 15 -21.03 3.94 -18.35
C PRO A 15 -21.37 4.09 -16.85
N GLU A 16 -20.73 3.30 -15.99
CA GLU A 16 -20.84 3.43 -14.52
C GLU A 16 -20.13 4.64 -13.91
N TYR A 17 -19.26 5.32 -14.66
CA TYR A 17 -18.54 6.50 -14.21
C TYR A 17 -19.21 7.76 -14.72
N ASP A 18 -19.72 8.56 -13.78
CA ASP A 18 -20.20 9.90 -14.05
C ASP A 18 -19.04 10.90 -13.96
N GLU A 19 -18.87 11.75 -14.97
CA GLU A 19 -17.91 12.87 -14.98
C GLU A 19 -18.05 13.78 -13.74
N THR A 20 -19.24 13.85 -13.13
CA THR A 20 -19.45 14.60 -11.89
C THR A 20 -18.61 14.09 -10.72
N LEU A 21 -18.21 12.81 -10.73
CA LEU A 21 -17.36 12.19 -9.71
C LEU A 21 -15.95 12.80 -9.69
N LEU A 22 -15.48 13.31 -10.83
CA LEU A 22 -14.15 13.88 -10.99
C LEU A 22 -14.07 15.37 -10.62
N LYS A 23 -15.21 16.07 -10.51
CA LYS A 23 -15.28 17.53 -10.26
C LYS A 23 -14.66 17.94 -8.93
N ASN A 24 -14.67 17.07 -7.93
CA ASN A 24 -14.11 17.32 -6.58
C ASN A 24 -12.80 16.55 -6.32
N GLY A 25 -12.11 16.13 -7.38
CA GLY A 25 -10.84 15.43 -7.27
C GLY A 25 -9.75 16.33 -6.67
N VAL A 26 -9.21 15.95 -5.51
CA VAL A 26 -8.04 16.63 -4.91
C VAL A 26 -6.77 15.96 -5.41
N ARG A 27 -5.94 16.70 -6.16
CA ARG A 27 -4.64 16.19 -6.62
C ARG A 27 -3.79 15.79 -5.43
N GLY A 28 -3.35 14.53 -5.42
CA GLY A 28 -2.47 14.01 -4.38
C GLY A 28 -3.13 13.73 -3.03
N LYS A 29 -4.46 13.57 -2.96
CA LYS A 29 -5.23 13.28 -1.73
C LYS A 29 -4.64 12.18 -0.82
N TYR A 30 -3.95 11.20 -1.41
CA TYR A 30 -3.33 10.09 -0.68
C TYR A 30 -1.82 9.99 -0.85
N VAL A 31 -1.16 11.00 -1.43
CA VAL A 31 0.29 10.99 -1.69
C VAL A 31 1.10 10.78 -0.42
N GLN A 32 0.70 11.43 0.69
CA GLN A 32 1.37 11.25 1.98
C GLN A 32 1.24 9.81 2.52
N ARG A 33 0.06 9.18 2.36
CA ARG A 33 -0.15 7.78 2.77
C ARG A 33 0.64 6.80 1.91
N TYR A 34 0.79 7.11 0.63
CA TYR A 34 1.59 6.33 -0.30
C TYR A 34 3.10 6.48 -0.02
N GLN A 35 3.57 7.72 0.22
CA GLN A 35 4.96 8.03 0.57
C GLN A 35 5.38 7.44 1.92
N ALA A 36 4.44 7.25 2.84
CA ALA A 36 4.68 6.52 4.09
C ALA A 36 5.11 5.06 3.85
N GLY A 37 4.98 4.55 2.62
CA GLY A 37 5.66 3.35 2.13
C GLY A 37 5.23 2.10 2.90
N THR A 38 4.20 1.40 2.43
CA THR A 38 4.01 0.02 2.89
C THR A 38 4.86 -0.89 2.02
N ASN A 39 5.96 -1.40 2.55
CA ASN A 39 6.68 -2.49 1.90
C ASN A 39 5.82 -3.76 2.00
N VAL A 40 5.14 -4.12 0.90
CA VAL A 40 4.28 -5.31 0.85
C VAL A 40 5.13 -6.51 0.52
N ILE A 41 5.20 -7.47 1.44
CA ILE A 41 5.96 -8.70 1.28
C ILE A 41 4.96 -9.86 1.21
N LEU A 42 5.04 -10.64 0.15
CA LEU A 42 4.26 -11.86 0.01
C LEU A 42 4.88 -12.96 0.87
N LEU A 43 4.10 -13.52 1.79
CA LEU A 43 4.50 -14.68 2.57
C LEU A 43 4.27 -15.96 1.76
N ALA A 44 5.11 -16.97 2.01
CA ALA A 44 4.84 -18.32 1.53
C ALA A 44 3.52 -18.86 2.14
N PRO A 45 2.79 -19.76 1.45
CA PRO A 45 1.46 -20.20 1.88
C PRO A 45 1.42 -20.85 3.28
N ASP A 46 2.45 -21.62 3.61
CA ASP A 46 2.63 -22.26 4.91
C ASP A 46 2.86 -21.22 6.02
N VAL A 47 3.70 -20.22 5.77
CA VAL A 47 3.96 -19.11 6.70
C VAL A 47 2.70 -18.27 6.91
N ALA A 48 1.95 -17.96 5.85
CA ALA A 48 0.68 -17.24 5.95
C ALA A 48 -0.38 -18.03 6.74
N THR A 49 -0.38 -19.35 6.63
CA THR A 49 -1.27 -20.23 7.40
C THR A 49 -0.92 -20.22 8.89
N ALA A 50 0.38 -20.23 9.21
CA ALA A 50 0.87 -20.17 10.59
C ALA A 50 0.67 -18.80 11.25
N PHE A 51 0.72 -17.71 10.47
CA PHE A 51 0.59 -16.34 10.95
C PHE A 51 -0.53 -15.58 10.21
N PRO A 52 -1.80 -15.70 10.66
CA PRO A 52 -2.95 -15.11 9.96
C PRO A 52 -2.99 -13.59 9.93
N THR A 53 -2.12 -12.90 10.69
CA THR A 53 -2.12 -11.43 10.77
C THR A 53 -0.71 -10.86 10.67
N ALA A 54 -0.59 -9.67 10.07
CA ALA A 54 0.67 -8.93 10.02
C ALA A 54 1.23 -8.63 11.42
N LYS A 55 0.36 -8.45 12.44
CA LYS A 55 0.79 -8.25 13.83
C LYS A 55 1.56 -9.48 14.35
N ALA A 56 1.01 -10.68 14.14
CA ALA A 56 1.63 -11.93 14.60
C ALA A 56 2.99 -12.18 13.94
N VAL A 57 3.12 -11.94 12.62
CA VAL A 57 4.40 -12.03 11.91
C VAL A 57 5.43 -11.08 12.49
N ASN A 58 5.06 -9.81 12.65
CA ASN A 58 5.98 -8.79 13.15
C ASN A 58 6.42 -9.02 14.61
N GLU A 59 5.54 -9.52 15.47
CA GLU A 59 5.89 -9.89 16.83
C GLU A 59 6.90 -11.04 16.87
N ALA A 60 6.69 -12.08 16.05
CA ALA A 60 7.63 -13.21 15.94
C ALA A 60 9.01 -12.76 15.44
N LEU A 61 9.05 -11.94 14.37
CA LEU A 61 10.31 -11.43 13.83
C LEU A 61 11.05 -10.54 14.84
N ARG A 62 10.35 -9.70 15.60
CA ARG A 62 10.96 -8.87 16.66
C ARG A 62 11.52 -9.71 17.80
N LEU A 63 10.85 -10.81 18.17
CA LEU A 63 11.40 -11.77 19.14
C LEU A 63 12.69 -12.38 18.62
N LEU A 64 12.70 -12.83 17.37
CA LEU A 64 13.88 -13.41 16.73
C LEU A 64 15.05 -12.41 16.69
N MET A 65 14.78 -11.14 16.37
CA MET A 65 15.78 -10.09 16.45
C MET A 65 16.39 -9.99 17.85
N LYS A 66 15.57 -9.93 18.91
CA LYS A 66 16.06 -9.84 20.29
C LYS A 66 16.99 -11.00 20.65
N VAL A 67 16.61 -12.23 20.28
CA VAL A 67 17.42 -13.42 20.51
C VAL A 67 18.74 -13.33 19.72
N ALA A 68 18.67 -12.93 18.45
CA ALA A 68 19.86 -12.76 17.62
C ALA A 68 20.83 -11.72 18.22
N HIS A 69 20.33 -10.57 18.66
CA HIS A 69 21.13 -9.53 19.33
C HIS A 69 21.82 -10.06 20.60
N GLN A 70 21.12 -10.83 21.43
CA GLN A 70 21.69 -11.44 22.63
C GLN A 70 22.77 -12.49 22.30
N SER A 71 22.57 -13.27 21.24
CA SER A 71 23.55 -14.29 20.83
C SER A 71 24.84 -13.69 20.22
N VAL A 72 24.75 -12.54 19.56
CA VAL A 72 25.91 -11.85 18.97
C VAL A 72 26.80 -11.21 20.03
N GLU A 73 26.23 -10.72 21.14
CA GLU A 73 27.02 -10.23 22.29
C GLU A 73 27.81 -11.34 23.00
N VAL A 74 27.28 -12.56 23.04
CA VAL A 74 27.92 -13.70 23.73
C VAL A 74 29.12 -14.28 22.96
N VAL A 75 29.19 -14.08 21.65
CA VAL A 75 30.28 -14.61 20.79
C VAL A 75 31.43 -13.61 20.61
N SER A 76 31.29 -12.39 21.12
CA SER A 76 32.32 -11.36 21.06
C SER A 76 33.08 -11.23 22.41
N TYR A 77 33.80 -12.28 22.80
CA TYR A 77 34.76 -12.27 23.93
C TYR A 77 36.05 -13.00 23.56
#